data_AF-A0A327JI13-F1
#
_entry.id   AF-A0A327JI13-F1
#
_cell.length_a   1.000
_cell.length_b   1.000
_cell.length_c   1.000
_cell.angle_alpha   90.00
_cell.angle_beta   90.00
_cell.angle_gamma   90.00
#
_symmetry.space_group_name_H-M   'P 1'
#
loop_
_entity.id
_entity.type
_entity.pdbx_description
1 polymer ?
#
loop_
_entity_poly.entity_id
_entity_poly.type
_entity_poly.pdbx_seq_one_letter_code
_entity_poly.pdbx_strand_id
1 'polypeptide(L)' 'MGAKVRAYDPAGMEQAKRDLDGLVTFCANAYECAQGADAVVIVTEWEQFRALDLERLKSAMRQPVMVDLRNVYRADEMAA' A
#
# COMPACT_ATOMS: atom_id res chain seq x y z
N MET A 1 -6.15 -12.61 -17.23
CA MET A 1 -5.87 -11.18 -17.00
C MET A 1 -5.11 -11.07 -15.68
N GLY A 2 -4.09 -10.23 -15.60
CA GLY A 2 -3.26 -10.05 -14.41
C GLY A 2 -3.57 -8.75 -13.67
N ALA A 3 -3.15 -8.65 -12.41
CA ALA A 3 -3.27 -7.44 -11.62
C ALA A 3 -2.20 -6.41 -12.04
N LYS A 4 -2.54 -5.11 -11.94
CA LYS A 4 -1.55 -4.03 -12.02
C LYS A 4 -1.06 -3.74 -10.61
N VAL A 5 0.23 -3.98 -10.36
CA VAL A 5 0.82 -3.85 -9.02
C VAL A 5 1.54 -2.52 -8.90
N ARG A 6 1.28 -1.82 -7.79
CA ARG A 6 2.05 -0.65 -7.35
C ARG A 6 2.71 -0.98 -6.03
N ALA A 7 3.96 -0.55 -5.85
CA ALA A 7 4.70 -0.79 -4.63
C ALA A 7 5.43 0.46 -4.16
N TYR A 8 5.49 0.59 -2.84
CA TYR A 8 6.30 1.56 -2.12
C TYR A 8 6.92 0.86 -0.92
N ASP A 9 8.23 1.00 -0.76
CA ASP A 9 8.96 0.61 0.43
C ASP A 9 9.92 1.76 0.80
N PRO A 10 10.02 2.18 2.07
CA PRO A 10 10.90 3.29 2.44
C PRO A 10 12.39 3.01 2.25
N ALA A 11 12.82 1.74 2.23
CA ALA A 11 14.22 1.34 2.18
C ALA A 11 14.55 0.34 1.07
N GLY A 12 13.56 -0.41 0.59
CA GLY A 12 13.74 -1.55 -0.32
C GLY A 12 13.64 -1.23 -1.80
N MET A 13 13.26 -0.01 -2.19
CA MET A 13 12.90 0.32 -3.59
C MET A 13 14.04 0.08 -4.57
N GLU A 14 15.26 0.51 -4.24
CA GLU A 14 16.42 0.33 -5.13
C GLU A 14 16.80 -1.14 -5.32
N GLN A 15 16.62 -1.98 -4.29
CA GLN A 15 16.85 -3.41 -4.42
C GLN A 15 15.72 -4.07 -5.21
N ALA A 16 14.46 -3.79 -4.86
CA ALA A 16 13.28 -4.35 -5.50
C ALA A 16 13.22 -4.03 -7.00
N LYS A 17 13.65 -2.83 -7.43
CA LYS A 17 13.76 -2.47 -8.85
C LYS A 17 14.64 -3.44 -9.64
N ARG A 18 15.69 -4.01 -9.04
CA ARG A 18 16.57 -4.94 -9.76
C ARG A 18 15.85 -6.21 -10.22
N ASP A 19 14.88 -6.65 -9.42
CA ASP A 19 14.16 -7.91 -9.64
C ASP A 19 12.76 -7.71 -10.26
N LEU A 20 12.16 -6.54 -10.08
CA LEU A 20 10.74 -6.27 -10.40
C LEU A 20 10.52 -5.11 -11.38
N ASP A 21 11.59 -4.53 -11.95
CA ASP A 21 11.43 -3.49 -12.98
C ASP A 21 10.62 -4.00 -14.18
N GLY A 22 9.74 -3.13 -14.70
CA GLY A 22 8.77 -3.48 -15.75
C GLY A 22 7.59 -4.35 -15.31
N LEU A 23 7.60 -4.95 -14.11
CA LEU A 23 6.48 -5.74 -13.57
C LEU A 23 5.61 -4.94 -12.59
N VAL A 24 6.23 -4.00 -11.86
CA VAL A 24 5.60 -3.21 -10.81
C VAL A 24 5.81 -1.72 -11.07
N THR A 25 4.78 -0.92 -10.80
CA THR A 25 4.93 0.54 -10.78
C THR A 25 5.40 0.98 -9.39
N PHE A 26 6.62 1.47 -9.33
CA PHE A 26 7.22 2.00 -8.11
C PHE A 26 6.73 3.43 -7.83
N CYS A 27 6.13 3.64 -6.66
CA CYS A 27 5.59 4.93 -6.23
C CYS A 27 6.52 5.63 -5.22
N ALA A 28 6.35 6.93 -5.01
CA ALA A 28 7.15 7.70 -4.07
C ALA A 28 6.64 7.63 -2.62
N ASN A 29 5.39 7.23 -2.40
CA ASN A 29 4.80 7.07 -1.06
C ASN A 29 3.54 6.17 -1.08
N ALA A 30 3.06 5.80 0.11
CA ALA A 30 1.88 4.95 0.29
C ALA A 30 0.59 5.52 -0.33
N TYR A 31 0.39 6.84 -0.28
CA TYR A 31 -0.82 7.46 -0.82
C TYR A 31 -0.85 7.41 -2.34
N GLU A 32 0.29 7.59 -3.01
CA GLU A 32 0.42 7.41 -4.46
C GLU A 32 0.17 5.95 -4.87
N CYS A 33 0.66 4.97 -4.09
CA CYS A 33 0.32 3.56 -4.29
C CYS A 33 -1.20 3.31 -4.23
N ALA A 34 -1.92 4.03 -3.37
CA ALA A 34 -3.34 3.82 -3.15
C ALA A 34 -4.24 4.46 -4.23
N GLN A 35 -3.76 5.45 -4.99
CA GLN A 35 -4.58 6.24 -5.92
C GLN A 35 -5.35 5.37 -6.93
N GLY A 36 -6.67 5.25 -6.84
CA GLY A 36 -7.47 4.41 -7.71
C GLY A 36 -7.18 2.91 -7.61
N ALA A 37 -6.57 2.44 -6.51
CA ALA A 37 -6.40 1.02 -6.24
C ALA A 37 -7.74 0.36 -5.85
N ASP A 38 -7.94 -0.91 -6.21
CA ASP A 38 -9.05 -1.72 -5.66
C ASP A 38 -8.74 -2.22 -4.26
N ALA A 39 -7.47 -2.42 -3.95
CA ALA A 39 -7.02 -2.88 -2.66
C ALA A 39 -5.61 -2.37 -2.36
N VAL A 40 -5.31 -2.18 -1.08
CA VAL A 40 -3.96 -1.93 -0.56
C VAL A 40 -3.58 -3.09 0.37
N VAL A 41 -2.32 -3.49 0.34
CA VAL A 41 -1.81 -4.60 1.13
C VAL A 41 -0.59 -4.14 1.92
N ILE A 42 -0.62 -4.31 3.24
CA ILE A 42 0.55 -4.07 4.10
C ILE A 42 1.31 -5.39 4.23
N VAL A 43 2.50 -5.44 3.62
CA VAL A 43 3.37 -6.63 3.62
C VAL A 43 4.54 -6.49 4.61
N THR A 44 4.97 -5.26 4.91
CA THR A 44 6.06 -4.94 5.83
C THR A 44 5.66 -3.81 6.75
N GLU A 45 5.92 -3.92 8.05
CA GLU A 45 5.42 -3.08 9.13
C GLU A 45 6.26 -1.83 9.43
N TRP A 46 6.69 -1.11 8.38
CA TRP A 46 7.43 0.13 8.54
C TRP A 46 6.64 1.15 9.38
N GLU A 47 7.32 1.92 10.23
CA GLU A 47 6.70 2.90 11.13
C GLU A 47 5.82 3.91 10.40
N GLN A 48 6.23 4.30 9.19
CA GLN A 48 5.49 5.20 8.30
C GLN A 48 4.09 4.70 7.94
N PHE A 49 3.86 3.38 7.99
CA PHE A 49 2.57 2.76 7.70
C PHE A 49 1.71 2.60 8.95
N ARG A 50 2.24 2.81 10.15
CA ARG A 50 1.48 2.73 11.42
C ARG A 50 0.62 3.96 11.68
N ALA A 51 0.94 5.08 11.02
CA ALA A 51 0.29 6.36 11.22
C ALA A 51 -0.25 6.95 9.90
N LEU A 52 -0.69 6.10 8.96
CA LEU A 52 -1.39 6.60 7.78
C LEU A 52 -2.72 7.24 8.17
N ASP A 53 -3.04 8.32 7.49
CA ASP A 53 -4.37 8.90 7.48
C ASP A 53 -5.29 7.99 6.66
N LEU A 54 -6.08 7.18 7.38
CA LEU A 54 -6.96 6.17 6.79
C LEU A 54 -8.10 6.79 5.98
N GLU A 55 -8.60 7.97 6.35
CA GLU A 55 -9.64 8.69 5.59
C GLU A 55 -9.08 9.23 4.27
N ARG A 56 -7.86 9.77 4.29
CA ARG A 56 -7.14 10.14 3.06
C ARG A 56 -6.89 8.91 2.18
N LEU A 57 -6.50 7.78 2.77
CA LEU A 57 -6.27 6.56 2.02
C LEU A 57 -7.56 6.06 1.35
N LYS A 58 -8.66 6.01 2.11
CA LYS A 58 -10.00 5.63 1.66
C LYS A 58 -10.49 6.48 0.50
N SER A 59 -10.34 7.81 0.59
CA SER A 59 -10.75 8.74 -0.48
C SER A 59 -9.87 8.66 -1.74
N ALA A 60 -8.62 8.22 -1.61
CA ALA A 60 -7.74 8.03 -2.76
C ALA A 60 -8.03 6.73 -3.54
N MET A 61 -8.61 5.71 -2.89
CA MET A 61 -8.83 4.38 -3.48
C MET A 61 -10.11 4.29 -4.32
N ARG A 62 -10.16 3.35 -5.27
CA ARG A 62 -11.40 3.02 -6.00
C ARG A 62 -12.33 2.17 -5.14
N GLN A 63 -11.78 1.21 -4.40
CA GLN A 63 -12.48 0.43 -3.40
C GLN A 63 -11.62 0.43 -2.13
N PRO A 64 -12.16 0.79 -0.95
CA PRO A 64 -11.36 0.95 0.27
C PRO A 64 -11.13 -0.41 0.96
N VAL A 65 -10.51 -1.35 0.24
CA VAL A 65 -10.14 -2.66 0.77
C VAL A 65 -8.69 -2.62 1.25
N MET A 66 -8.46 -2.77 2.55
CA MET A 66 -7.13 -2.96 3.12
C MET A 66 -6.95 -4.41 3.56
N VAL A 67 -5.84 -5.01 3.16
CA VAL A 67 -5.37 -6.31 3.65
C VAL A 67 -4.10 -6.08 4.47
N ASP A 68 -4.22 -6.16 5.79
CA ASP A 68 -3.09 -6.00 6.70
C ASP A 68 -2.53 -7.39 7.08
N LEU A 69 -1.33 -7.72 6.59
CA LEU A 69 -0.67 -9.00 6.90
C LEU A 69 0.27 -8.90 8.11
N ARG A 70 0.29 -7.75 8.78
CA ARG A 70 1.18 -7.45 9.92
C ARG A 70 0.44 -7.04 11.18
N ASN A 71 -0.89 -6.94 11.14
CA ASN A 71 -1.73 -6.50 12.26
C ASN A 71 -1.28 -5.13 12.80
N VAL A 72 -0.96 -4.20 11.90
CA VAL A 72 -0.64 -2.80 12.21
C VAL A 72 -1.89 -2.08 12.72
N TYR A 73 -3.02 -2.25 12.04
CA TYR A 73 -4.27 -1.61 12.39
C TYR A 73 -5.20 -2.57 13.13
N ARG A 74 -5.89 -2.05 14.14
CA ARG A 74 -6.90 -2.83 14.85
C ARG A 74 -8.20 -2.87 14.04
N ALA A 75 -8.97 -3.94 14.24
CA ALA A 75 -10.22 -4.14 13.49
C ALA A 75 -11.26 -3.04 13.74
N ASP A 76 -11.28 -2.44 14.94
CA ASP A 76 -12.15 -1.32 15.30
C ASP A 76 -11.76 -0.01 14.61
N GLU A 77 -10.48 0.20 14.29
CA GLU A 77 -10.01 1.34 13.50
C GLU A 77 -10.35 1.22 12.00
N MET A 78 -10.61 0.00 11.54
CA MET A 78 -10.90 -0.33 10.14
C MET A 78 -12.39 -0.61 9.88
N ALA A 79 -13.20 -0.66 10.94
CA ALA A 79 -14.64 -0.86 10.84
C ALA A 79 -15.30 0.39 10.23
N ALA A 80 -16.19 0.17 9.26
CA ALA A 80 -16.93 1.23 8.57
C ALA A 80 -18.18 1.66 9.33
#